data_AF-A0A964AKH6-F1
#
_entry.id   AF-A0A964AKH6-F1
#
_cell.length_a   1.000
_cell.length_b   1.000
_cell.length_c   1.000
_cell.angle_alpha   90.00
_cell.angle_beta   90.00
_cell.angle_gamma   90.00
#
_symmetry.space_group_name_H-M   'P 1'
#
loop_
_entity.id
_entity.type
_entity.pdbx_description
1 polymer ?
#
loop_
_entity_poly.entity_id
_entity_poly.type
_entity_poly.pdbx_seq_one_letter_code
_entity_poly.pdbx_strand_id
1 'polypeptide(L)'
;MSAEALHTRTVDLLTLDEAQRRSLVAQLQPLHQRVFVPPEDEDLTAHLIKPGALAARLQVSEGPAGAPISYSGAYLYEHPFQGEPCMVLRSTMAVHPDHRGRTLHGAFLAGEMLRHIAAWPGRRMFALDPIVHPTSFLLKTRFMGHIHPHWGYDTPPELAGFVDGVADAWGLPAVDPADPWVRAVGGRTRETPAERRFWARDPRPEVQFFLKLNPDYHEGHGLMVLSVLDAASFLAAVGRLGRRQLRRRVDEASARLQLLGWSGRVGRDDAVEALAACPLLRGASRTSLEALADAARPRRVPAGWRVIRQGDEADALYVITEGAASVELEEGGGRRPLDQLEVGAMFGEMGLLLEQPRSATVRAASALRLLEIDRAALTGLMDRDPAMARALWSEVARRCLVSQALASPRLRHLDHHGRRRWIGAPEVERLHDGERRVQPEDGTLLVLTGGVELLAGRYGRLGPLSLVELEAGEQMVARGTTRVVRLPPAPVAAVG
;
A
#
# COMPACT_ATOMS: atom_id res chain seq x y z
N MET A 1 4.69 -3.78 -19.47
CA MET A 1 6.15 -3.73 -19.27
C MET A 1 6.49 -4.74 -18.19
N SER A 2 7.40 -5.67 -18.45
CA SER A 2 7.83 -6.65 -17.46
C SER A 2 8.36 -5.93 -16.22
N ALA A 3 8.05 -6.43 -15.03
CA ALA A 3 8.79 -6.07 -13.83
C ALA A 3 10.25 -6.49 -14.06
N GLU A 4 11.11 -5.54 -14.43
CA GLU A 4 12.55 -5.80 -14.48
C GLU A 4 13.00 -6.22 -13.08
N ALA A 5 13.63 -7.38 -12.99
CA ALA A 5 14.08 -7.94 -11.73
C ALA A 5 15.15 -7.01 -11.16
N LEU A 6 14.85 -6.38 -10.02
CA LEU A 6 15.82 -5.60 -9.26
C LEU A 6 16.96 -6.53 -8.82
N HIS A 7 18.20 -6.13 -9.10
CA HIS A 7 19.35 -6.84 -8.55
C HIS A 7 19.53 -6.43 -7.09
N THR A 8 19.48 -7.38 -6.18
CA THR A 8 19.64 -7.13 -4.74
C THR A 8 20.83 -7.92 -4.22
N ARG A 9 21.77 -7.23 -3.57
CA ARG A 9 22.92 -7.82 -2.90
C ARG A 9 22.94 -7.45 -1.41
N THR A 10 23.50 -8.32 -0.59
CA THR A 10 23.68 -8.05 0.85
C THR A 10 25.16 -8.08 1.20
N VAL A 11 25.65 -7.03 1.83
CA VAL A 11 27.04 -6.83 2.23
C VAL A 11 27.13 -6.94 3.74
N ASP A 12 28.13 -7.66 4.24
CA ASP A 12 28.53 -7.60 5.64
C ASP A 12 29.54 -6.45 5.81
N LEU A 13 29.17 -5.43 6.57
CA LEU A 13 29.99 -4.23 6.74
C LEU A 13 31.20 -4.48 7.65
N LEU A 14 31.15 -5.49 8.52
CA LEU A 14 32.23 -5.81 9.44
C LEU A 14 33.40 -6.51 8.73
N THR A 15 33.15 -7.13 7.58
CA THR A 15 34.17 -7.81 6.78
C THR A 15 34.90 -6.89 5.79
N LEU A 16 34.45 -5.65 5.64
CA LEU A 16 35.03 -4.71 4.68
C LEU A 16 36.29 -4.05 5.22
N ASP A 17 37.32 -3.98 4.38
CA ASP A 17 38.47 -3.11 4.63
C ASP A 17 38.10 -1.62 4.44
N GLU A 18 39.03 -0.72 4.78
CA GLU A 18 38.78 0.72 4.72
C GLU A 18 38.51 1.23 3.30
N ALA A 19 39.22 0.71 2.29
CA ALA A 19 39.04 1.11 0.91
C ALA A 19 37.68 0.66 0.36
N GLN A 20 37.26 -0.56 0.70
CA GLN A 20 35.95 -1.12 0.38
C GLN A 20 34.82 -0.33 1.04
N ARG A 21 34.97 0.06 2.32
CA ARG A 21 33.99 0.91 3.02
C ARG A 21 33.84 2.27 2.33
N ARG A 22 34.96 2.95 2.06
CA ARG A 22 34.95 4.25 1.35
C ARG A 22 34.28 4.14 -0.02
N SER A 23 34.58 3.06 -0.76
CA SER A 23 33.96 2.80 -2.07
C SER A 23 32.43 2.60 -1.96
N LEU A 24 31.97 1.80 -0.99
CA LEU A 24 30.55 1.57 -0.76
C LEU A 24 29.80 2.86 -0.37
N VAL A 25 30.39 3.65 0.52
CA VAL A 25 29.84 4.95 0.94
C VAL A 25 29.72 5.88 -0.27
N ALA A 26 30.79 6.02 -1.06
CA ALA A 26 30.78 6.84 -2.27
C ALA A 26 29.72 6.41 -3.30
N GLN A 27 29.48 5.09 -3.45
CA GLN A 27 28.43 4.58 -4.33
C GLN A 27 27.03 4.96 -3.86
N LEU A 28 26.78 4.96 -2.54
CA LEU A 28 25.45 5.20 -1.96
C LEU A 28 25.17 6.68 -1.67
N GLN A 29 26.20 7.53 -1.60
CA GLN A 29 26.09 8.97 -1.32
C GLN A 29 25.08 9.68 -2.25
N PRO A 30 25.09 9.49 -3.59
CA PRO A 30 24.16 10.21 -4.46
C PRO A 30 22.69 9.82 -4.22
N LEU A 31 22.44 8.55 -3.91
CA LEU A 31 21.10 8.08 -3.53
C LEU A 31 20.68 8.70 -2.19
N HIS A 32 21.57 8.69 -1.19
CA HIS A 32 21.30 9.27 0.12
C HIS A 32 20.92 10.76 0.00
N GLN A 33 21.68 11.54 -0.75
CA GLN A 33 21.45 12.97 -1.00
C GLN A 33 20.17 13.27 -1.80
N ARG A 34 19.63 12.30 -2.54
CA ARG A 34 18.32 12.44 -3.18
C ARG A 34 17.17 12.27 -2.20
N VAL A 35 17.36 11.43 -1.17
CA VAL A 35 16.32 11.11 -0.18
C VAL A 35 16.35 12.08 1.00
N PHE A 36 17.55 12.50 1.43
CA PHE A 36 17.77 13.36 2.58
C PHE A 36 18.50 14.65 2.19
N VAL A 37 18.29 15.73 2.94
CA VAL A 37 19.20 16.89 2.94
C VAL A 37 20.23 16.63 4.03
N PRO A 38 21.49 16.26 3.68
CA PRO A 38 22.53 16.18 4.69
C PRO A 38 22.85 17.57 5.25
N PRO A 39 23.35 17.68 6.48
CA PRO A 39 24.11 18.83 6.96
C PRO A 39 25.25 19.18 5.99
N GLU A 40 25.69 20.44 6.01
CA GLU A 40 26.88 20.86 5.28
C GLU A 40 28.07 20.00 5.75
N ASP A 41 28.80 19.40 4.80
CA ASP A 41 29.97 18.52 5.00
C ASP A 41 29.73 17.12 5.61
N GLU A 42 28.50 16.63 5.77
CA GLU A 42 28.26 15.27 6.29
C GLU A 42 28.47 14.16 5.23
N ASP A 43 29.44 13.28 5.50
CA ASP A 43 29.66 12.03 4.77
C ASP A 43 28.75 10.92 5.33
N LEU A 44 28.12 10.13 4.46
CA LEU A 44 27.24 8.99 4.77
C LEU A 44 27.92 7.91 5.61
N THR A 45 29.24 7.96 5.77
CA THR A 45 30.03 7.08 6.65
C THR A 45 29.41 6.94 8.04
N ALA A 46 29.11 8.03 8.76
CA ALA A 46 28.55 7.92 10.13
C ALA A 46 27.15 7.27 10.17
N HIS A 47 26.41 7.42 9.07
CA HIS A 47 25.07 6.87 8.94
C HIS A 47 25.09 5.37 8.59
N LEU A 48 26.06 4.89 7.78
CA LEU A 48 26.19 3.49 7.38
C LEU A 48 27.13 2.66 8.24
N ILE A 49 28.23 3.24 8.71
CA ILE A 49 29.24 2.55 9.51
C ILE A 49 29.01 2.92 10.96
N LYS A 50 28.37 2.01 11.70
CA LYS A 50 28.01 2.24 13.10
C LYS A 50 28.96 1.47 14.03
N PRO A 51 29.87 2.16 14.74
CA PRO A 51 30.80 1.51 15.66
C PRO A 51 30.08 0.71 16.75
N GLY A 52 30.72 -0.35 17.26
CA GLY A 52 30.19 -1.17 18.36
C GLY A 52 29.06 -2.14 17.99
N ALA A 53 28.64 -2.20 16.74
CA ALA A 53 27.66 -3.20 16.29
C ALA A 53 28.29 -4.60 16.27
N LEU A 54 27.63 -5.58 16.89
CA LEU A 54 28.02 -7.00 16.87
C LEU A 54 27.74 -7.65 15.51
N ALA A 55 26.78 -7.10 14.77
CA ALA A 55 26.50 -7.46 13.38
C ALA A 55 26.08 -6.20 12.64
N ALA A 56 26.56 -6.01 11.42
CA ALA A 56 26.22 -4.86 10.58
C ALA A 56 26.07 -5.33 9.13
N ARG A 57 24.83 -5.47 8.65
CA ARG A 57 24.54 -5.92 7.28
C ARG A 57 23.78 -4.86 6.52
N LEU A 58 24.12 -4.72 5.24
CA LEU A 58 23.52 -3.75 4.33
C LEU A 58 23.01 -4.45 3.09
N GLN A 59 21.70 -4.39 2.85
CA GLN A 59 21.12 -4.77 1.58
C GLN A 59 21.08 -3.57 0.65
N VAL A 60 21.60 -3.72 -0.56
CA VAL A 60 21.54 -2.71 -1.63
C VAL A 60 20.75 -3.30 -2.78
N SER A 61 19.77 -2.54 -3.29
CA SER A 61 19.12 -2.87 -4.55
C SER A 61 19.53 -1.88 -5.64
N GLU A 62 19.80 -2.41 -6.82
CA GLU A 62 20.34 -1.69 -7.97
C GLU A 62 19.36 -1.77 -9.15
N GLY A 63 19.26 -0.68 -9.91
CA GLY A 63 18.46 -0.61 -11.12
C GLY A 63 19.17 -1.18 -12.36
N PRO A 64 18.54 -1.11 -13.55
CA PRO A 64 19.05 -1.71 -14.79
C PRO A 64 20.45 -1.24 -15.23
N ALA A 65 20.90 -0.07 -14.76
CA ALA A 65 22.22 0.50 -15.04
C ALA A 65 23.24 0.29 -13.89
N GLY A 66 22.94 -0.58 -12.91
CA GLY A 66 23.79 -0.81 -11.72
C GLY A 66 23.76 0.34 -10.70
N ALA A 67 23.00 1.40 -10.95
CA ALA A 67 22.86 2.51 -10.02
C ALA A 67 22.03 2.08 -8.79
N PRO A 68 22.45 2.42 -7.56
CA PRO A 68 21.71 2.07 -6.36
C PRO A 68 20.36 2.81 -6.32
N ILE A 69 19.29 2.05 -6.21
CA ILE A 69 17.91 2.56 -6.08
C ILE A 69 17.43 2.53 -4.63
N SER A 70 18.00 1.68 -3.79
CA SER A 70 17.70 1.62 -2.37
C SER A 70 18.82 0.94 -1.58
N TYR A 71 18.91 1.29 -0.30
CA TYR A 71 19.65 0.49 0.67
C TYR A 71 18.84 0.32 1.97
N SER A 72 19.07 -0.78 2.67
CA SER A 72 18.54 -1.02 4.01
C SER A 72 19.61 -1.69 4.87
N GLY A 73 19.92 -1.09 6.01
CA GLY A 73 20.90 -1.57 6.96
C GLY A 73 20.26 -2.13 8.22
N ALA A 74 20.86 -3.18 8.77
CA ALA A 74 20.51 -3.81 10.03
C ALA A 74 21.77 -3.88 10.90
N TYR A 75 21.70 -3.29 12.09
CA TYR A 75 22.82 -3.18 13.03
C TYR A 75 22.37 -3.69 14.39
N LEU A 76 23.11 -4.66 14.92
CA LEU A 76 22.78 -5.30 16.17
C LEU A 76 23.74 -4.89 17.27
N TYR A 77 23.19 -4.52 18.42
CA TYR A 77 23.93 -4.14 19.62
C TYR A 77 23.51 -5.01 20.79
N GLU A 78 24.41 -5.18 21.75
CA GLU A 78 24.06 -5.65 23.08
C GLU A 78 23.95 -4.44 24.01
N HIS A 79 22.89 -4.39 24.82
CA HIS A 79 22.69 -3.32 25.79
C HIS A 79 22.02 -3.88 27.05
N PRO A 80 22.37 -3.42 28.27
CA PRO A 80 21.63 -3.80 29.47
C PRO A 80 20.23 -3.21 29.48
N PHE A 81 19.24 -4.01 29.86
CA PHE A 81 17.88 -3.59 30.19
C PHE A 81 17.45 -4.25 31.51
N GLN A 82 17.16 -3.43 32.54
CA GLN A 82 16.83 -3.90 33.89
C GLN A 82 17.90 -4.84 34.49
N GLY A 83 19.17 -4.59 34.20
CA GLY A 83 20.30 -5.38 34.70
C GLY A 83 20.64 -6.62 33.87
N GLU A 84 19.81 -6.98 32.88
CA GLU A 84 20.03 -8.15 32.01
C GLU A 84 20.46 -7.72 30.60
N PRO A 85 21.40 -8.44 29.95
CA PRO A 85 21.79 -8.14 28.58
C PRO A 85 20.65 -8.44 27.59
N CYS A 86 20.33 -7.46 26.74
CA CYS A 86 19.36 -7.60 25.66
C CYS A 86 19.96 -7.18 24.32
N MET A 87 19.33 -7.59 23.22
CA MET A 87 19.75 -7.22 21.88
C MET A 87 18.93 -6.03 21.38
N VAL A 88 19.60 -5.03 20.81
CA VAL A 88 18.95 -3.87 20.18
C VAL A 88 19.28 -3.86 18.69
N LEU A 89 18.25 -4.00 17.86
CA LEU A 89 18.33 -3.85 16.42
C LEU A 89 18.07 -2.38 16.05
N ARG A 90 19.05 -1.75 15.41
CA ARG A 90 18.90 -0.46 14.75
C ARG A 90 18.82 -0.70 13.25
N SER A 91 17.91 0.00 12.58
CA SER A 91 17.79 -0.04 11.14
C SER A 91 18.09 1.31 10.51
N THR A 92 18.50 1.27 9.24
CA THR A 92 18.54 2.46 8.40
C THR A 92 18.02 2.13 7.01
N MET A 93 17.47 3.11 6.29
CA MET A 93 17.03 2.92 4.92
C MET A 93 17.02 4.21 4.11
N ALA A 94 17.30 4.07 2.82
CA ALA A 94 16.98 5.08 1.82
C ALA A 94 16.40 4.38 0.59
N VAL A 95 15.35 4.96 0.02
CA VAL A 95 14.68 4.43 -1.17
C VAL A 95 14.43 5.57 -2.13
N HIS A 96 14.88 5.41 -3.37
CA HIS A 96 14.58 6.34 -4.44
C HIS A 96 13.06 6.54 -4.54
N PRO A 97 12.55 7.78 -4.61
CA PRO A 97 11.11 8.06 -4.60
C PRO A 97 10.29 7.20 -5.57
N ASP A 98 10.75 7.06 -6.81
CA ASP A 98 10.08 6.28 -7.88
C ASP A 98 10.06 4.75 -7.65
N HIS A 99 10.81 4.26 -6.66
CA HIS A 99 10.95 2.84 -6.35
C HIS A 99 10.35 2.45 -4.99
N ARG A 100 9.70 3.40 -4.29
CA ARG A 100 9.00 3.14 -3.03
C ARG A 100 7.90 2.09 -3.24
N GLY A 101 7.89 1.05 -2.39
CA GLY A 101 6.92 -0.06 -2.47
C GLY A 101 7.31 -1.20 -3.42
N ARG A 102 8.41 -1.08 -4.18
CA ARG A 102 8.91 -2.13 -5.09
C ARG A 102 10.12 -2.91 -4.55
N THR A 103 10.56 -2.61 -3.33
CA THR A 103 11.80 -3.10 -2.74
C THR A 103 11.56 -4.04 -1.56
N LEU A 104 12.46 -5.01 -1.37
CA LEU A 104 12.30 -6.13 -0.41
C LEU A 104 12.78 -5.81 1.03
N HIS A 105 12.71 -4.56 1.48
CA HIS A 105 13.28 -4.13 2.78
C HIS A 105 12.69 -4.84 3.98
N GLY A 106 11.36 -5.03 4.00
CA GLY A 106 10.70 -5.73 5.10
C GLY A 106 11.14 -7.19 5.21
N ALA A 107 11.37 -7.85 4.07
CA ALA A 107 11.86 -9.23 4.04
C ALA A 107 13.32 -9.32 4.51
N PHE A 108 14.16 -8.34 4.13
CA PHE A 108 15.54 -8.24 4.63
C PHE A 108 15.58 -8.09 6.15
N LEU A 109 14.93 -7.06 6.71
CA LEU A 109 14.95 -6.82 8.15
C LEU A 109 14.36 -7.99 8.94
N ALA A 110 13.29 -8.62 8.46
CA ALA A 110 12.74 -9.82 9.07
C ALA A 110 13.71 -11.01 9.03
N GLY A 111 14.45 -11.17 7.93
CA GLY A 111 15.49 -12.20 7.79
C GLY A 111 16.68 -11.97 8.73
N GLU A 112 17.10 -10.72 8.91
CA GLU A 112 18.14 -10.35 9.89
C GLU A 112 17.67 -10.64 11.31
N MET A 113 16.45 -10.23 11.66
CA MET A 113 15.84 -10.57 12.94
C MET A 113 15.81 -12.08 13.20
N LEU A 114 15.40 -12.90 12.22
CA LEU A 114 15.39 -14.37 12.35
C LEU A 114 16.77 -14.94 12.61
N ARG A 115 17.76 -14.50 11.84
CA ARG A 115 19.13 -14.96 11.99
C ARG A 115 19.64 -14.64 13.40
N HIS A 116 19.24 -13.49 13.92
CA HIS A 116 19.62 -13.05 15.25
C HIS A 116 18.88 -13.82 16.36
N ILE A 117 17.56 -14.02 16.24
CA ILE A 117 16.81 -14.89 17.17
C ILE A 117 17.44 -16.29 17.24
N ALA A 118 17.86 -16.83 16.10
CA ALA A 118 18.52 -18.13 16.03
C ALA A 118 19.92 -18.13 16.67
N ALA A 119 20.68 -17.02 16.56
CA ALA A 119 22.02 -16.90 17.12
C ALA A 119 22.03 -16.64 18.64
N TRP A 120 21.00 -15.97 19.19
CA TRP A 120 20.89 -15.65 20.61
C TRP A 120 19.53 -16.07 21.20
N PRO A 121 19.24 -17.38 21.26
CA PRO A 121 17.97 -17.89 21.74
C PRO A 121 17.73 -17.47 23.20
N GLY A 122 16.49 -17.04 23.50
CA GLY A 122 16.07 -16.69 24.86
C GLY A 122 16.46 -15.28 25.33
N ARG A 123 17.28 -14.54 24.59
CA ARG A 123 17.57 -13.14 24.91
C ARG A 123 16.43 -12.22 24.48
N ARG A 124 16.14 -11.20 25.29
CA ARG A 124 15.18 -10.14 24.94
C ARG A 124 15.72 -9.36 23.75
N MET A 125 14.84 -9.05 22.79
CA MET A 125 15.19 -8.27 21.61
C MET A 125 14.28 -7.06 21.49
N PHE A 126 14.88 -5.93 21.12
CA PHE A 126 14.18 -4.70 20.79
C PHE A 126 14.62 -4.21 19.41
N ALA A 127 13.74 -3.52 18.68
CA ALA A 127 14.16 -2.64 17.61
C ALA A 127 14.03 -1.20 18.08
N LEU A 128 15.07 -0.39 17.93
CA LEU A 128 15.04 1.01 18.32
C LEU A 128 15.54 1.85 17.15
N ASP A 129 14.65 2.69 16.61
CA ASP A 129 14.92 3.49 15.43
C ASP A 129 14.54 4.96 15.66
N PRO A 130 15.37 5.93 15.26
CA PRO A 130 14.98 7.33 15.20
C PRO A 130 14.10 7.58 13.97
N ILE A 131 12.81 7.81 14.21
CA ILE A 131 11.82 8.08 13.16
C ILE A 131 11.74 9.58 12.89
N VAL A 132 12.15 9.97 11.68
CA VAL A 132 12.25 11.38 11.26
C VAL A 132 11.07 11.86 10.40
N HIS A 133 10.04 11.04 10.21
CA HIS A 133 8.91 11.40 9.34
C HIS A 133 7.60 10.65 9.69
N PRO A 134 6.41 11.29 9.59
CA PRO A 134 5.11 10.67 9.88
C PRO A 134 4.83 9.37 9.09
N THR A 135 5.17 9.32 7.79
CA THR A 135 5.05 8.09 6.98
C THR A 135 5.80 6.90 7.58
N SER A 136 7.02 7.13 8.08
CA SER A 136 7.84 6.07 8.67
C SER A 136 7.24 5.60 9.98
N PHE A 137 6.67 6.51 10.78
CA PHE A 137 5.94 6.17 11.99
C PHE A 137 4.71 5.30 11.68
N LEU A 138 3.90 5.69 10.68
CA LEU A 138 2.75 4.92 10.21
C LEU A 138 3.11 3.51 9.69
N LEU A 139 4.25 3.38 9.00
CA LEU A 139 4.71 2.07 8.57
C LEU A 139 5.16 1.24 9.78
N LYS A 140 5.87 1.85 10.72
CA LYS A 140 6.33 1.17 11.94
C LYS A 140 5.15 0.62 12.75
N THR A 141 4.12 1.44 12.96
CA THR A 141 2.90 1.05 13.68
C THR A 141 2.11 -0.04 12.97
N ARG A 142 2.06 0.02 11.63
CA ARG A 142 1.39 -1.00 10.82
C ARG A 142 2.05 -2.38 10.91
N PHE A 143 3.38 -2.43 11.04
CA PHE A 143 4.12 -3.70 10.99
C PHE A 143 4.43 -4.29 12.37
N MET A 144 4.68 -3.43 13.37
CA MET A 144 5.07 -3.83 14.72
C MET A 144 3.84 -3.88 15.63
N GLY A 145 3.71 -4.96 16.41
CA GLY A 145 2.54 -5.18 17.28
C GLY A 145 2.56 -4.32 18.56
N HIS A 146 3.75 -4.01 19.07
CA HIS A 146 3.94 -3.24 20.28
C HIS A 146 5.11 -2.27 20.07
N ILE A 147 4.81 -0.97 20.07
CA ILE A 147 5.80 0.10 20.00
C ILE A 147 5.65 1.08 21.17
N HIS A 148 6.71 1.80 21.47
CA HIS A 148 6.75 2.89 22.44
C HIS A 148 7.55 4.06 21.86
N PRO A 149 7.05 5.31 21.99
CA PRO A 149 5.78 5.67 22.59
C PRO A 149 4.58 5.38 21.66
N HIS A 150 3.35 5.32 22.20
CA HIS A 150 2.13 4.98 21.45
C HIS A 150 0.92 5.81 21.90
N TRP A 151 -0.03 6.09 21.00
CA TRP A 151 -1.19 6.95 21.28
C TRP A 151 -2.32 6.25 22.06
N GLY A 152 -2.36 4.92 22.02
CA GLY A 152 -3.43 4.10 22.59
C GLY A 152 -3.13 3.50 23.97
N TYR A 153 -1.93 3.64 24.49
CA TYR A 153 -1.54 3.11 25.80
C TYR A 153 -0.28 3.82 26.33
N ASP A 154 -0.11 3.81 27.65
CA ASP A 154 1.01 4.47 28.31
C ASP A 154 2.34 3.75 28.06
N THR A 155 3.42 4.53 28.06
CA THR A 155 4.77 4.00 27.95
C THR A 155 5.31 3.69 29.35
N PRO A 156 5.73 2.44 29.63
CA PRO A 156 6.33 2.10 30.91
C PRO A 156 7.55 3.00 31.21
N PRO A 157 7.64 3.59 32.42
CA PRO A 157 8.70 4.54 32.76
C PRO A 157 10.12 3.99 32.58
N GLU A 158 10.31 2.68 32.82
CA GLU A 158 11.59 2.00 32.66
C GLU A 158 12.12 2.00 31.22
N LEU A 159 11.25 2.17 30.21
CA LEU A 159 11.67 2.20 28.80
C LEU A 159 12.32 3.54 28.44
N ALA A 160 11.94 4.63 29.10
CA ALA A 160 12.48 5.96 28.83
C ALA A 160 13.99 6.01 29.13
N GLY A 161 14.40 5.54 30.32
CA GLY A 161 15.82 5.47 30.70
C GLY A 161 16.62 4.48 29.85
N PHE A 162 15.99 3.39 29.38
CA PHE A 162 16.64 2.46 28.46
C PHE A 162 16.89 3.09 27.09
N VAL A 163 15.89 3.76 26.52
CA VAL A 163 15.99 4.45 25.22
C VAL A 163 17.03 5.57 25.30
N ASP A 164 17.06 6.31 26.40
CA ASP A 164 18.05 7.35 26.68
C ASP A 164 19.48 6.78 26.67
N GLY A 165 19.75 5.74 27.47
CA GLY A 165 21.06 5.12 27.51
C GLY A 165 21.52 4.54 26.16
N VAL A 166 20.60 3.93 25.39
CA VAL A 166 20.94 3.42 24.04
C VAL A 166 21.21 4.57 23.06
N ALA A 167 20.43 5.65 23.11
CA ALA A 167 20.61 6.81 22.25
C ALA A 167 21.96 7.51 22.52
N ASP A 168 22.33 7.66 23.79
CA ASP A 168 23.62 8.22 24.20
C ASP A 168 24.79 7.34 23.76
N ALA A 169 24.67 6.01 23.91
CA ALA A 169 25.66 5.06 23.41
C ALA A 169 25.83 5.13 21.87
N TRP A 170 24.80 5.59 21.16
CA TRP A 170 24.84 5.85 19.72
C TRP A 170 25.30 7.25 19.34
N GLY A 171 25.64 8.09 20.32
CA GLY A 171 26.03 9.49 20.10
C GLY A 171 24.89 10.34 19.55
N LEU A 172 23.64 10.04 19.92
CA LEU A 172 22.46 10.80 19.51
C LEU A 172 22.05 11.77 20.64
N PRO A 173 22.42 13.06 20.57
CA PRO A 173 22.12 14.00 21.65
C PRO A 173 20.60 14.26 21.74
N ALA A 174 20.11 14.42 22.96
CA ALA A 174 18.74 14.87 23.22
C ALA A 174 18.52 16.30 22.70
N VAL A 175 17.38 16.53 22.05
CA VAL A 175 16.97 17.88 21.64
C VAL A 175 16.54 18.70 22.86
N ASP A 176 15.80 18.07 23.78
CA ASP A 176 15.49 18.58 25.11
C ASP A 176 16.05 17.59 26.14
N PRO A 177 16.92 18.03 27.08
CA PRO A 177 17.44 17.16 28.14
C PRO A 177 16.36 16.49 29.00
N ALA A 178 15.15 17.04 29.05
CA ALA A 178 14.01 16.46 29.77
C ALA A 178 13.21 15.44 28.93
N ASP A 179 13.41 15.38 27.61
CA ASP A 179 12.71 14.46 26.71
C ASP A 179 13.67 13.39 26.14
N PRO A 180 13.65 12.16 26.68
CA PRO A 180 14.53 11.10 26.20
C PRO A 180 14.17 10.58 24.81
N TRP A 181 12.99 10.93 24.28
CA TRP A 181 12.44 10.35 23.05
C TRP A 181 12.80 11.12 21.79
N VAL A 182 13.23 12.38 21.87
CA VAL A 182 13.53 13.19 20.68
C VAL A 182 15.02 13.49 20.60
N ARG A 183 15.66 13.00 19.53
CA ARG A 183 17.11 13.11 19.32
C ARG A 183 17.46 13.88 18.07
N ALA A 184 18.54 14.66 18.13
CA ALA A 184 19.12 15.25 16.93
C ALA A 184 19.83 14.16 16.13
N VAL A 185 19.35 13.88 14.92
CA VAL A 185 19.87 12.81 14.06
C VAL A 185 20.46 13.32 12.74
N GLY A 186 20.54 14.64 12.58
CA GLY A 186 21.22 15.35 11.48
C GLY A 186 20.46 15.37 10.15
N GLY A 187 19.90 14.23 9.72
CA GLY A 187 19.25 14.10 8.43
C GLY A 187 17.90 14.79 8.35
N ARG A 188 17.79 15.87 7.55
CA ARG A 188 16.51 16.54 7.27
C ARG A 188 15.79 15.88 6.10
N THR A 189 14.53 15.49 6.30
CA THR A 189 13.72 14.93 5.22
C THR A 189 13.35 16.04 4.22
N ARG A 190 13.56 15.81 2.91
CA ARG A 190 13.14 16.76 1.86
C ARG A 190 11.62 16.79 1.79
N GLU A 191 11.04 17.91 2.21
CA GLU A 191 9.60 18.10 2.23
C GLU A 191 9.20 19.49 1.71
N THR A 192 8.21 19.52 0.82
CA THR A 192 7.63 20.75 0.29
C THR A 192 6.72 21.43 1.34
N PRO A 193 6.51 22.76 1.26
CA PRO A 193 5.54 23.43 2.13
C PRO A 193 4.11 22.87 2.02
N ALA A 194 3.75 22.28 0.87
CA ALA A 194 2.44 21.66 0.68
C ALA A 194 2.31 20.34 1.44
N GLU A 195 3.35 19.49 1.42
CA GLU A 195 3.41 18.24 2.18
C GLU A 195 3.38 18.52 3.69
N ARG A 196 4.09 19.56 4.17
CA ARG A 196 4.03 19.96 5.58
C ARG A 196 2.61 20.32 6.02
N ARG A 197 1.89 21.09 5.19
CA ARG A 197 0.49 21.43 5.44
C ARG A 197 -0.45 20.23 5.37
N PHE A 198 -0.13 19.24 4.53
CA PHE A 198 -0.87 17.99 4.44
C PHE A 198 -0.78 17.23 5.76
N TRP A 199 0.42 16.99 6.29
CA TRP A 199 0.59 16.25 7.54
C TRP A 199 0.00 16.96 8.75
N ALA A 200 0.15 18.30 8.82
CA ALA A 200 -0.44 19.10 9.89
C ALA A 200 -1.97 18.96 9.98
N ARG A 201 -2.65 18.57 8.89
CA ARG A 201 -4.11 18.41 8.82
C ARG A 201 -4.57 16.95 8.82
N ASP A 202 -3.66 16.00 8.90
CA ASP A 202 -4.00 14.58 8.80
C ASP A 202 -4.71 14.10 10.08
N PRO A 203 -5.97 13.60 10.01
CA PRO A 203 -6.76 13.33 11.21
C PRO A 203 -6.37 12.02 11.92
N ARG A 204 -5.43 11.23 11.37
CA ARG A 204 -5.08 9.94 11.94
C ARG A 204 -4.39 10.10 13.30
N PRO A 205 -4.81 9.36 14.34
CA PRO A 205 -4.27 9.50 15.69
C PRO A 205 -2.75 9.23 15.75
N GLU A 206 -2.24 8.34 14.91
CA GLU A 206 -0.81 8.02 14.80
C GLU A 206 0.00 9.24 14.32
N VAL A 207 -0.53 9.95 13.33
CA VAL A 207 0.13 11.12 12.76
C VAL A 207 0.08 12.27 13.76
N GLN A 208 -1.09 12.53 14.34
CA GLN A 208 -1.25 13.58 15.35
C GLN A 208 -0.36 13.33 16.57
N PHE A 209 -0.22 12.07 17.00
CA PHE A 209 0.66 11.70 18.09
C PHE A 209 2.14 11.93 17.76
N PHE A 210 2.59 11.50 16.58
CA PHE A 210 3.96 11.75 16.13
C PHE A 210 4.27 13.25 16.09
N LEU A 211 3.38 14.05 15.49
CA LEU A 211 3.58 15.50 15.37
C LEU A 211 3.54 16.22 16.73
N LYS A 212 2.75 15.71 17.68
CA LYS A 212 2.72 16.26 19.04
C LYS A 212 4.04 16.05 19.78
N LEU A 213 4.64 14.87 19.64
CA LEU A 213 5.90 14.54 20.32
C LEU A 213 7.13 15.10 19.59
N ASN A 214 7.06 15.24 18.27
CA ASN A 214 8.18 15.72 17.46
C ASN A 214 7.70 16.79 16.45
N PRO A 215 7.25 17.97 16.94
CA PRO A 215 6.74 19.04 16.08
C PRO A 215 7.81 19.59 15.12
N ASP A 216 9.07 19.55 15.56
CA ASP A 216 10.22 20.08 14.82
C ASP A 216 11.00 18.98 14.07
N TYR A 217 10.34 17.87 13.69
CA TYR A 217 10.98 16.75 12.97
C TYR A 217 11.72 17.18 11.69
N HIS A 218 11.30 18.30 11.09
CA HIS A 218 11.88 18.87 9.87
C HIS A 218 13.27 19.48 10.08
N GLU A 219 13.67 19.74 11.33
CA GLU A 219 15.02 20.20 11.70
C GLU A 219 16.03 19.04 11.83
N GLY A 220 15.63 17.81 11.46
CA GLY A 220 16.49 16.63 11.57
C GLY A 220 16.37 15.95 12.93
N HIS A 221 15.23 16.13 13.59
CA HIS A 221 14.91 15.49 14.86
C HIS A 221 14.20 14.16 14.62
N GLY A 222 14.70 13.11 15.25
CA GLY A 222 14.12 11.77 15.21
C GLY A 222 13.37 11.46 16.50
N LEU A 223 12.12 11.00 16.38
CA LEU A 223 11.41 10.38 17.48
C LEU A 223 11.92 8.94 17.64
N MET A 224 12.55 8.65 18.75
CA MET A 224 12.99 7.30 19.12
C MET A 224 11.76 6.41 19.27
N VAL A 225 11.68 5.35 18.47
CA VAL A 225 10.59 4.37 18.55
C VAL A 225 11.16 3.01 18.89
N LEU A 226 10.87 2.57 20.10
CA LEU A 226 11.19 1.23 20.58
C LEU A 226 10.09 0.27 20.15
N SER A 227 10.44 -0.85 19.55
CA SER A 227 9.53 -1.95 19.24
C SER A 227 9.96 -3.18 20.02
N VAL A 228 9.02 -3.77 20.74
CA VAL A 228 9.26 -5.02 21.47
C VAL A 228 9.26 -6.16 20.45
N LEU A 229 10.38 -6.87 20.35
CA LEU A 229 10.53 -7.99 19.44
C LEU A 229 10.45 -9.29 20.24
N ASP A 230 9.23 -9.72 20.55
CA ASP A 230 9.01 -11.06 21.09
C ASP A 230 8.69 -12.06 19.94
N ALA A 231 8.95 -13.35 20.18
CA ALA A 231 8.73 -14.40 19.20
C ALA A 231 7.26 -14.48 18.73
N ALA A 232 6.29 -14.09 19.56
CA ALA A 232 4.87 -14.06 19.20
C ALA A 232 4.52 -12.85 18.31
N SER A 233 5.08 -11.67 18.57
CA SER A 233 5.02 -10.47 17.74
C SER A 233 5.70 -10.67 16.39
N PHE A 234 6.82 -11.42 16.38
CA PHE A 234 7.50 -11.86 15.18
C PHE A 234 6.70 -12.92 14.41
N LEU A 235 6.18 -13.96 15.05
CA LEU A 235 5.25 -14.94 14.45
C LEU A 235 3.92 -14.29 14.02
N ALA A 236 3.53 -13.16 14.61
CA ALA A 236 2.42 -12.34 14.17
C ALA A 236 2.79 -11.44 13.00
N ALA A 237 4.01 -10.92 12.90
CA ALA A 237 4.50 -10.10 11.78
C ALA A 237 4.86 -10.96 10.54
N VAL A 238 5.64 -12.02 10.71
CA VAL A 238 5.78 -13.13 9.74
C VAL A 238 4.47 -13.86 9.55
N GLY A 239 3.61 -13.88 10.56
CA GLY A 239 2.21 -14.23 10.41
C GLY A 239 1.52 -13.28 9.44
N ARG A 240 1.61 -11.97 9.55
CA ARG A 240 0.94 -11.02 8.65
C ARG A 240 1.51 -11.07 7.21
N LEU A 241 2.81 -11.32 7.05
CA LEU A 241 3.49 -11.48 5.76
C LEU A 241 3.29 -12.89 5.14
N GLY A 242 3.40 -13.94 5.94
CA GLY A 242 3.32 -15.36 5.58
C GLY A 242 1.92 -15.96 5.64
N ARG A 243 0.99 -15.44 6.47
CA ARG A 243 -0.45 -15.80 6.45
C ARG A 243 -1.08 -15.43 5.11
N ARG A 244 -0.52 -14.52 4.31
CA ARG A 244 -1.03 -14.31 2.94
C ARG A 244 -0.89 -15.55 2.06
N GLN A 245 0.19 -16.33 2.20
CA GLN A 245 0.40 -17.57 1.44
C GLN A 245 0.01 -18.82 2.24
N LEU A 246 0.37 -18.90 3.53
CA LEU A 246 0.07 -20.05 4.39
C LEU A 246 -1.40 -20.09 4.82
N ARG A 247 -2.04 -18.95 5.09
CA ARG A 247 -3.48 -18.93 5.39
C ARG A 247 -4.30 -19.13 4.13
N ARG A 248 -3.85 -18.65 2.96
CA ARG A 248 -4.38 -19.08 1.67
C ARG A 248 -4.29 -20.60 1.50
N ARG A 249 -3.15 -21.24 1.84
CA ARG A 249 -2.98 -22.70 1.78
C ARG A 249 -3.76 -23.49 2.83
N VAL A 250 -3.86 -22.99 4.07
CA VAL A 250 -4.60 -23.62 5.18
C VAL A 250 -6.11 -23.43 5.01
N ASP A 251 -6.53 -22.23 4.62
CA ASP A 251 -7.88 -21.98 4.17
C ASP A 251 -8.14 -22.92 2.98
N GLU A 252 -7.32 -22.94 1.91
CA GLU A 252 -7.50 -23.84 0.74
C GLU A 252 -7.60 -25.31 1.13
N ALA A 253 -6.81 -25.77 2.12
CA ALA A 253 -6.89 -27.11 2.68
C ALA A 253 -8.18 -27.36 3.48
N SER A 254 -8.62 -26.38 4.29
CA SER A 254 -9.88 -26.41 5.04
C SER A 254 -11.11 -26.40 4.10
N ALA A 255 -11.10 -25.57 3.05
CA ALA A 255 -12.09 -25.61 1.99
C ALA A 255 -12.09 -26.97 1.29
N ARG A 256 -10.93 -27.54 0.94
CA ARG A 256 -10.85 -28.88 0.33
C ARG A 256 -11.48 -29.96 1.22
N LEU A 257 -11.29 -29.88 2.54
CA LEU A 257 -11.91 -30.80 3.50
C LEU A 257 -13.42 -30.60 3.61
N GLN A 258 -13.90 -29.35 3.62
CA GLN A 258 -15.34 -29.03 3.67
C GLN A 258 -16.08 -29.28 2.35
N LEU A 259 -15.35 -29.41 1.25
CA LEU A 259 -15.87 -29.73 -0.09
C LEU A 259 -15.80 -31.23 -0.41
N LEU A 260 -15.32 -32.07 0.52
CA LEU A 260 -15.35 -33.53 0.38
C LEU A 260 -16.81 -33.99 0.24
N GLY A 261 -17.14 -34.64 -0.88
CA GLY A 261 -18.49 -35.10 -1.21
C GLY A 261 -19.29 -34.18 -2.16
N TRP A 262 -18.75 -33.01 -2.52
CA TRP A 262 -19.42 -32.08 -3.44
C TRP A 262 -19.05 -32.37 -4.91
N SER A 263 -19.74 -33.30 -5.57
CA SER A 263 -19.53 -33.66 -6.98
C SER A 263 -20.21 -32.69 -7.97
N GLY A 264 -19.54 -32.34 -9.08
CA GLY A 264 -20.18 -31.68 -10.25
C GLY A 264 -19.32 -30.60 -10.91
N ARG A 265 -18.62 -30.91 -12.00
CA ARG A 265 -17.85 -29.89 -12.76
C ARG A 265 -18.81 -28.83 -13.30
N VAL A 266 -18.41 -27.56 -13.30
CA VAL A 266 -19.14 -26.53 -14.05
C VAL A 266 -18.90 -26.84 -15.52
N GLY A 267 -19.96 -27.09 -16.29
CA GLY A 267 -19.86 -27.30 -17.72
C GLY A 267 -19.42 -26.02 -18.43
N ARG A 268 -18.83 -26.16 -19.62
CA ARG A 268 -18.50 -24.99 -20.46
C ARG A 268 -19.73 -24.15 -20.74
N ASP A 269 -20.86 -24.78 -21.02
CA ASP A 269 -22.12 -24.09 -21.32
C ASP A 269 -22.67 -23.31 -20.12
N ASP A 270 -22.66 -23.91 -18.92
CA ASP A 270 -23.06 -23.23 -17.67
C ASP A 270 -22.17 -22.02 -17.38
N ALA A 271 -20.86 -22.13 -17.68
CA ALA A 271 -19.93 -21.04 -17.50
C ALA A 271 -20.22 -19.89 -18.47
N VAL A 272 -20.49 -20.21 -19.74
CA VAL A 272 -20.88 -19.20 -20.75
C VAL A 272 -22.20 -18.53 -20.38
N GLU A 273 -23.18 -19.29 -19.89
CA GLU A 273 -24.48 -18.76 -19.46
C GLU A 273 -24.33 -17.80 -18.27
N ALA A 274 -23.54 -18.18 -17.25
CA ALA A 274 -23.28 -17.30 -16.11
C ALA A 274 -22.52 -16.01 -16.51
N LEU A 275 -21.57 -16.11 -17.45
CA LEU A 275 -20.88 -14.95 -17.99
C LEU A 275 -21.82 -14.07 -18.83
N ALA A 276 -22.75 -14.66 -19.59
CA ALA A 276 -23.75 -13.93 -20.36
C ALA A 276 -24.77 -13.20 -19.47
N ALA A 277 -25.13 -13.80 -18.33
CA ALA A 277 -26.02 -13.20 -17.34
C ALA A 277 -25.38 -12.02 -16.58
N CYS A 278 -24.04 -11.92 -16.62
CA CYS A 278 -23.30 -10.90 -15.88
C CYS A 278 -23.55 -9.49 -16.45
N PRO A 279 -24.08 -8.54 -15.64
CA PRO A 279 -24.34 -7.17 -16.11
C PRO A 279 -23.08 -6.44 -16.62
N LEU A 280 -21.92 -6.75 -16.04
CA LEU A 280 -20.62 -6.17 -16.39
C LEU A 280 -20.08 -6.67 -17.75
N LEU A 281 -20.60 -7.79 -18.25
CA LEU A 281 -20.23 -8.39 -19.53
C LEU A 281 -21.30 -8.17 -20.61
N ARG A 282 -22.30 -7.32 -20.35
CA ARG A 282 -23.31 -6.96 -21.36
C ARG A 282 -22.63 -6.34 -22.57
N GLY A 283 -22.91 -6.89 -23.74
CA GLY A 283 -22.30 -6.48 -25.02
C GLY A 283 -21.07 -7.29 -25.43
N ALA A 284 -20.60 -8.23 -24.61
CA ALA A 284 -19.62 -9.21 -25.04
C ALA A 284 -20.21 -10.13 -26.12
N SER A 285 -19.43 -10.38 -27.18
CA SER A 285 -19.82 -11.36 -28.19
C SER A 285 -19.88 -12.77 -27.59
N ARG A 286 -20.71 -13.65 -28.16
CA ARG A 286 -20.77 -15.07 -27.74
C ARG A 286 -19.38 -15.72 -27.77
N THR A 287 -18.60 -15.44 -28.82
CA THR A 287 -17.22 -15.93 -28.97
C THR A 287 -16.29 -15.40 -27.87
N SER A 288 -16.48 -14.13 -27.47
CA SER A 288 -15.76 -13.52 -26.35
C SER A 288 -16.08 -14.24 -25.03
N LEU A 289 -17.37 -14.49 -24.77
CA LEU A 289 -17.83 -15.20 -23.57
C LEU A 289 -17.32 -16.65 -23.53
N GLU A 290 -17.29 -17.34 -24.67
CA GLU A 290 -16.74 -18.70 -24.80
C GLU A 290 -15.23 -18.72 -24.54
N ALA A 291 -14.48 -17.77 -25.11
CA ALA A 291 -13.04 -17.66 -24.86
C ALA A 291 -12.74 -17.34 -23.38
N LEU A 292 -13.59 -16.52 -22.73
CA LEU A 292 -13.47 -16.21 -21.32
C LEU A 292 -13.81 -17.42 -20.45
N ALA A 293 -14.86 -18.18 -20.79
CA ALA A 293 -15.22 -19.42 -20.12
C ALA A 293 -14.08 -20.46 -20.19
N ASP A 294 -13.41 -20.56 -21.34
CA ASP A 294 -12.26 -21.45 -21.55
C ASP A 294 -11.03 -21.04 -20.75
N ALA A 295 -10.82 -19.73 -20.57
CA ALA A 295 -9.71 -19.19 -19.78
C ALA A 295 -10.00 -19.19 -18.27
N ALA A 296 -11.28 -19.24 -17.88
CA ALA A 296 -11.70 -19.20 -16.48
C ALA A 296 -11.36 -20.50 -15.75
N ARG A 297 -11.00 -20.38 -14.47
CA ARG A 297 -10.75 -21.51 -13.59
C ARG A 297 -11.96 -21.70 -12.67
N PRO A 298 -12.68 -22.83 -12.76
CA PRO A 298 -13.74 -23.13 -11.82
C PRO A 298 -13.18 -23.22 -10.40
N ARG A 299 -13.80 -22.52 -9.46
CA ARG A 299 -13.44 -22.50 -8.05
C ARG A 299 -14.66 -22.74 -7.18
N ARG A 300 -14.43 -23.35 -6.01
CA ARG A 300 -15.47 -23.59 -5.02
C ARG A 300 -14.99 -23.13 -3.67
N VAL A 301 -15.91 -22.54 -2.91
CA VAL A 301 -15.62 -22.13 -1.53
C VAL A 301 -16.83 -22.41 -0.64
N PRO A 302 -16.61 -22.82 0.62
CA PRO A 302 -17.70 -23.05 1.57
C PRO A 302 -18.31 -21.72 2.05
N ALA A 303 -19.48 -21.79 2.70
CA ALA A 303 -20.08 -20.64 3.38
C ALA A 303 -19.12 -20.06 4.44
N GLY A 304 -19.17 -18.75 4.66
CA GLY A 304 -18.31 -18.00 5.57
C GLY A 304 -16.90 -17.68 5.03
N TRP A 305 -16.52 -18.27 3.91
CA TRP A 305 -15.21 -18.10 3.29
C TRP A 305 -14.97 -16.70 2.73
N ARG A 306 -13.77 -16.12 2.91
CA ARG A 306 -13.40 -14.84 2.27
C ARG A 306 -12.77 -15.09 0.91
N VAL A 307 -13.51 -14.82 -0.16
CA VAL A 307 -13.01 -14.94 -1.53
C VAL A 307 -12.02 -13.81 -1.83
N ILE A 308 -12.37 -12.60 -1.40
CA ILE A 308 -11.53 -11.39 -1.50
C ILE A 308 -11.43 -10.79 -0.10
N ARG A 309 -10.28 -10.20 0.21
CA ARG A 309 -10.07 -9.42 1.43
C ARG A 309 -9.62 -8.01 1.08
N GLN A 310 -10.22 -7.03 1.76
CA GLN A 310 -9.86 -5.63 1.62
C GLN A 310 -8.36 -5.39 1.86
N GLY A 311 -7.75 -4.56 1.02
CA GLY A 311 -6.34 -4.19 1.10
C GLY A 311 -5.35 -5.24 0.54
N ASP A 312 -5.82 -6.41 0.11
CA ASP A 312 -4.97 -7.35 -0.63
C ASP A 312 -4.78 -6.88 -2.08
N GLU A 313 -3.78 -7.44 -2.76
CA GLU A 313 -3.57 -7.14 -4.18
C GLU A 313 -4.65 -7.78 -5.06
N ALA A 314 -4.86 -7.21 -6.24
CA ALA A 314 -5.82 -7.71 -7.21
C ALA A 314 -5.12 -8.46 -8.35
N ASP A 315 -5.33 -9.77 -8.36
CA ASP A 315 -4.76 -10.76 -9.27
C ASP A 315 -5.81 -11.43 -10.19
N ALA A 316 -7.04 -11.57 -9.69
CA ALA A 316 -8.18 -12.13 -10.42
C ALA A 316 -9.51 -11.42 -10.10
N LEU A 317 -10.54 -11.66 -10.91
CA LEU A 317 -11.94 -11.40 -10.58
C LEU A 317 -12.73 -12.70 -10.57
N TYR A 318 -13.96 -12.64 -10.08
CA TYR A 318 -14.79 -13.81 -9.89
C TYR A 318 -16.21 -13.57 -10.41
N VAL A 319 -16.81 -14.60 -10.99
CA VAL A 319 -18.24 -14.63 -11.35
C VAL A 319 -18.93 -15.75 -10.59
N ILE A 320 -20.05 -15.44 -9.92
CA ILE A 320 -20.83 -16.43 -9.16
C ILE A 320 -21.66 -17.27 -10.13
N THR A 321 -21.44 -18.57 -10.15
CA THR A 321 -22.27 -19.53 -10.90
C THR A 321 -23.29 -20.24 -10.00
N GLU A 322 -23.04 -20.31 -8.70
CA GLU A 322 -23.97 -20.85 -7.72
C GLU A 322 -23.69 -20.24 -6.32
N GLY A 323 -24.75 -20.02 -5.54
CA GLY A 323 -24.68 -19.48 -4.19
C GLY A 323 -24.76 -17.95 -4.11
N ALA A 324 -24.44 -17.40 -2.94
CA ALA A 324 -24.47 -15.97 -2.67
C ALA A 324 -23.30 -15.51 -1.79
N ALA A 325 -22.89 -14.25 -1.92
CA ALA A 325 -21.79 -13.63 -1.18
C ALA A 325 -22.19 -12.27 -0.59
N SER A 326 -21.59 -11.87 0.52
CA SER A 326 -21.68 -10.51 1.08
C SER A 326 -20.41 -9.71 0.76
N VAL A 327 -20.59 -8.41 0.49
CA VAL A 327 -19.50 -7.44 0.40
C VAL A 327 -19.47 -6.65 1.70
N GLU A 328 -18.30 -6.57 2.34
CA GLU A 328 -18.09 -5.97 3.67
C GLU A 328 -16.91 -5.00 3.62
N LEU A 329 -17.06 -3.82 4.22
CA LEU A 329 -15.97 -2.87 4.45
C LEU A 329 -15.45 -3.01 5.90
N GLU A 330 -14.14 -3.19 6.05
CA GLU A 330 -13.45 -3.16 7.34
C GLU A 330 -12.99 -1.70 7.60
N GLU A 331 -13.65 -1.01 8.55
CA GLU A 331 -13.36 0.38 8.98
C GLU A 331 -13.44 0.49 10.51
N GLY A 332 -12.50 1.21 11.14
CA GLY A 332 -12.56 1.53 12.57
C GLY A 332 -12.63 0.33 13.53
N GLY A 333 -12.17 -0.85 13.11
CA GLY A 333 -12.26 -2.10 13.88
C GLY A 333 -13.60 -2.85 13.74
N GLY A 334 -14.57 -2.30 13.01
CA GLY A 334 -15.86 -2.91 12.71
C GLY A 334 -15.98 -3.44 11.27
N ARG A 335 -17.08 -4.15 10.98
CA ARG A 335 -17.45 -4.57 9.62
C ARG A 335 -18.78 -3.94 9.25
N ARG A 336 -18.83 -3.23 8.13
CA ARG A 336 -20.04 -2.64 7.58
C ARG A 336 -20.44 -3.39 6.31
N PRO A 337 -21.63 -4.01 6.23
CA PRO A 337 -22.11 -4.61 5.00
C PRO A 337 -22.31 -3.52 3.93
N LEU A 338 -21.85 -3.78 2.73
CA LEU A 338 -21.96 -2.90 1.56
C LEU A 338 -22.99 -3.40 0.56
N ASP A 339 -22.99 -4.70 0.28
CA ASP A 339 -23.83 -5.29 -0.76
C ASP A 339 -24.00 -6.81 -0.58
N GLN A 340 -24.95 -7.40 -1.30
CA GLN A 340 -25.11 -8.85 -1.46
C GLN A 340 -25.03 -9.20 -2.95
N LEU A 341 -24.28 -10.26 -3.24
CA LEU A 341 -24.01 -10.75 -4.59
C LEU A 341 -24.65 -12.12 -4.76
N GLU A 342 -25.36 -12.30 -5.88
CA GLU A 342 -26.04 -13.54 -6.25
C GLU A 342 -25.45 -14.13 -7.54
N VAL A 343 -26.04 -15.22 -8.01
CA VAL A 343 -25.66 -15.87 -9.28
C VAL A 343 -25.67 -14.86 -10.43
N GLY A 344 -24.63 -14.92 -11.27
CA GLY A 344 -24.38 -13.97 -12.37
C GLY A 344 -23.63 -12.71 -11.92
N ALA A 345 -23.46 -12.45 -10.63
CA ALA A 345 -22.68 -11.30 -10.18
C ALA A 345 -21.18 -11.51 -10.42
N MET A 346 -20.53 -10.46 -10.93
CA MET A 346 -19.07 -10.35 -11.03
C MET A 346 -18.54 -9.41 -9.94
N PHE A 347 -17.44 -9.82 -9.30
CA PHE A 347 -16.78 -9.04 -8.26
C PHE A 347 -15.25 -9.16 -8.30
N GLY A 348 -14.57 -8.15 -7.74
CA GLY A 348 -13.11 -8.05 -7.73
C GLY A 348 -12.53 -7.34 -8.95
N GLU A 349 -13.39 -6.94 -9.89
CA GLU A 349 -13.07 -6.17 -11.10
C GLU A 349 -12.47 -4.81 -10.76
N MET A 350 -12.92 -4.15 -9.68
CA MET A 350 -12.42 -2.84 -9.27
C MET A 350 -10.92 -2.84 -9.05
N GLY A 351 -10.41 -3.76 -8.22
CA GLY A 351 -8.97 -3.82 -7.94
C GLY A 351 -8.15 -4.18 -9.18
N LEU A 352 -8.70 -5.04 -10.05
CA LEU A 352 -8.01 -5.43 -11.29
C LEU A 352 -7.89 -4.24 -12.25
N LEU A 353 -9.00 -3.58 -12.54
CA LEU A 353 -9.08 -2.52 -13.54
C LEU A 353 -8.46 -1.22 -13.03
N LEU A 354 -8.69 -0.86 -11.77
CA LEU A 354 -8.16 0.38 -11.20
C LEU A 354 -6.68 0.28 -10.79
N GLU A 355 -6.10 -0.92 -10.83
CA GLU A 355 -4.73 -1.21 -10.36
C GLU A 355 -4.53 -0.76 -8.90
N GLN A 356 -5.56 -0.95 -8.08
CA GLN A 356 -5.58 -0.63 -6.65
C GLN A 356 -5.72 -1.89 -5.80
N PRO A 357 -5.30 -1.86 -4.51
CA PRO A 357 -5.67 -2.89 -3.56
C PRO A 357 -7.19 -3.09 -3.51
N ARG A 358 -7.63 -4.29 -3.10
CA ARG A 358 -9.05 -4.65 -2.98
C ARG A 358 -9.77 -3.63 -2.10
N SER A 359 -10.83 -3.02 -2.63
CA SER A 359 -11.59 -1.97 -1.95
C SER A 359 -12.46 -2.49 -0.80
N ALA A 360 -12.87 -3.76 -0.84
CA ALA A 360 -13.73 -4.39 0.16
C ALA A 360 -13.41 -5.89 0.30
N THR A 361 -13.91 -6.49 1.37
CA THR A 361 -13.90 -7.94 1.59
C THR A 361 -15.14 -8.56 0.96
N VAL A 362 -15.00 -9.68 0.26
CA VAL A 362 -16.13 -10.47 -0.25
C VAL A 362 -16.14 -11.82 0.44
N ARG A 363 -17.25 -12.14 1.12
CA ARG A 363 -17.43 -13.35 1.91
C ARG A 363 -18.57 -14.18 1.35
N ALA A 364 -18.36 -15.49 1.21
CA ALA A 364 -19.40 -16.45 0.88
C ALA A 364 -20.49 -16.44 1.97
N ALA A 365 -21.71 -16.07 1.61
CA ALA A 365 -22.88 -16.13 2.50
C ALA A 365 -23.47 -17.55 2.51
N SER A 366 -23.43 -18.23 1.37
CA SER A 366 -23.64 -19.66 1.22
C SER A 366 -22.43 -20.29 0.52
N ALA A 367 -22.41 -21.62 0.35
CA ALA A 367 -21.34 -22.25 -0.41
C ALA A 367 -21.41 -21.79 -1.88
N LEU A 368 -20.26 -21.40 -2.44
CA LEU A 368 -20.18 -20.79 -3.77
C LEU A 368 -19.55 -21.73 -4.80
N ARG A 369 -20.05 -21.67 -6.02
CA ARG A 369 -19.28 -21.96 -7.23
C ARG A 369 -18.97 -20.67 -7.96
N LEU A 370 -17.72 -20.56 -8.39
CA LEU A 370 -17.15 -19.36 -8.97
C LEU A 370 -16.40 -19.70 -10.26
N LEU A 371 -16.38 -18.77 -11.19
CA LEU A 371 -15.38 -18.69 -12.25
C LEU A 371 -14.32 -17.68 -11.82
N GLU A 372 -13.08 -18.11 -11.62
CA GLU A 372 -11.94 -17.25 -11.38
C GLU A 372 -11.29 -16.87 -12.71
N ILE A 373 -11.21 -15.58 -13.00
CA ILE A 373 -10.65 -15.02 -14.23
C ILE A 373 -9.44 -14.17 -13.85
N ASP A 374 -8.26 -14.54 -14.31
CA ASP A 374 -7.04 -13.78 -14.05
C ASP A 374 -6.96 -12.51 -14.92
N ARG A 375 -6.02 -11.63 -14.55
CA ARG A 375 -5.77 -10.38 -15.28
C ARG A 375 -5.49 -10.60 -16.76
N ALA A 376 -4.71 -11.62 -17.11
CA ALA A 376 -4.28 -11.85 -18.49
C ALA A 376 -5.46 -12.27 -19.37
N ALA A 377 -6.33 -13.15 -18.86
CA ALA A 377 -7.57 -13.55 -19.52
C ALA A 377 -8.49 -12.35 -19.74
N LEU A 378 -8.67 -11.50 -18.72
CA LEU A 378 -9.51 -10.30 -18.83
C LEU A 378 -8.93 -9.30 -19.84
N THR A 379 -7.64 -8.99 -19.76
CA THR A 379 -7.00 -8.04 -20.69
C THR A 379 -7.04 -8.55 -22.12
N GLY A 380 -6.72 -9.82 -22.35
CA GLY A 380 -6.80 -10.43 -23.68
C GLY A 380 -8.22 -10.41 -24.26
N LEU A 381 -9.25 -10.50 -23.42
CA LEU A 381 -10.63 -10.34 -23.84
C LEU A 381 -10.97 -8.90 -24.21
N MET A 382 -10.55 -7.94 -23.38
CA MET A 382 -10.77 -6.51 -23.64
C MET A 382 -10.09 -6.04 -24.91
N ASP A 383 -8.94 -6.61 -25.25
CA ASP A 383 -8.23 -6.32 -26.50
C ASP A 383 -8.95 -6.88 -27.73
N ARG A 384 -9.61 -8.05 -27.60
CA ARG A 384 -10.38 -8.70 -28.67
C ARG A 384 -11.77 -8.11 -28.86
N ASP A 385 -12.37 -7.59 -27.79
CA ASP A 385 -13.73 -7.05 -27.79
C ASP A 385 -13.76 -5.64 -27.18
N PRO A 386 -13.43 -4.60 -27.98
CA PRO A 386 -13.43 -3.22 -27.52
C PRO A 386 -14.80 -2.72 -27.07
N ALA A 387 -15.89 -3.29 -27.58
CA ALA A 387 -17.25 -2.92 -27.19
C ALA A 387 -17.53 -3.36 -25.75
N MET A 388 -17.23 -4.62 -25.44
CA MET A 388 -17.26 -5.12 -24.06
C MET A 388 -16.32 -4.34 -23.14
N ALA A 389 -15.10 -4.04 -23.58
CA ALA A 389 -14.15 -3.28 -22.78
C ALA A 389 -14.70 -1.89 -22.39
N ARG A 390 -15.35 -1.19 -23.33
CA ARG A 390 -16.03 0.08 -23.04
C ARG A 390 -17.16 -0.09 -22.03
N ALA A 391 -18.02 -1.09 -22.19
CA ALA A 391 -19.12 -1.36 -21.26
C ALA A 391 -18.62 -1.64 -19.83
N LEU A 392 -17.58 -2.46 -19.71
CA LEU A 392 -16.93 -2.77 -18.45
C LEU A 392 -16.34 -1.53 -17.78
N TRP A 393 -15.61 -0.71 -18.53
CA TRP A 393 -15.06 0.56 -18.04
C TRP A 393 -16.14 1.55 -17.62
N SER A 394 -17.23 1.68 -18.38
CA SER A 394 -18.36 2.55 -18.03
C SER A 394 -19.03 2.13 -16.72
N GLU A 395 -19.17 0.82 -16.45
CA GLU A 395 -19.73 0.35 -15.18
C GLU A 395 -18.76 0.57 -14.00
N VAL A 396 -17.46 0.33 -14.18
CA VAL A 396 -16.44 0.69 -13.17
C VAL A 396 -16.45 2.19 -12.88
N ALA A 397 -16.53 3.00 -13.92
CA ALA A 397 -16.66 4.45 -13.81
C ALA A 397 -17.89 4.84 -12.98
N ARG A 398 -19.05 4.26 -13.31
CA ARG A 398 -20.31 4.50 -12.58
C ARG A 398 -20.17 4.16 -11.10
N ARG A 399 -19.58 3.00 -10.76
CA ARG A 399 -19.33 2.59 -9.35
C ARG A 399 -18.40 3.55 -8.63
N CYS A 400 -17.31 3.97 -9.26
CA CYS A 400 -16.36 4.94 -8.70
C CYS A 400 -17.02 6.31 -8.48
N LEU A 401 -17.80 6.79 -9.46
CA LEU A 401 -18.52 8.05 -9.36
C LEU A 401 -19.53 8.06 -8.22
N VAL A 402 -20.28 6.97 -8.03
CA VAL A 402 -21.19 6.84 -6.87
C VAL A 402 -20.41 6.92 -5.57
N SER A 403 -19.31 6.18 -5.45
CA SER A 403 -18.47 6.18 -4.24
C SER A 403 -17.88 7.57 -3.96
N GLN A 404 -17.33 8.25 -4.98
CA GLN A 404 -16.73 9.57 -4.82
C GLN A 404 -17.77 10.67 -4.58
N ALA A 405 -18.96 10.56 -5.18
CA ALA A 405 -20.07 11.47 -4.92
C ALA A 405 -20.54 11.39 -3.46
N LEU A 406 -20.57 10.19 -2.87
CA LEU A 406 -20.92 10.00 -1.46
C LEU A 406 -19.86 10.60 -0.51
N ALA A 407 -18.59 10.53 -0.89
CA ALA A 407 -17.49 11.12 -0.13
C ALA A 407 -17.41 12.66 -0.29
N SER A 408 -17.98 13.21 -1.36
CA SER A 408 -17.96 14.64 -1.64
C SER A 408 -19.03 15.41 -0.84
N PRO A 409 -18.64 16.40 0.00
CA PRO A 409 -19.60 17.24 0.72
C PRO A 409 -20.61 17.96 -0.19
N ARG A 410 -20.21 18.24 -1.43
CA ARG A 410 -21.05 18.91 -2.43
C ARG A 410 -22.06 17.97 -3.08
N LEU A 411 -21.75 16.68 -3.23
CA LEU A 411 -22.60 15.73 -3.96
C LEU A 411 -23.39 14.80 -3.04
N ARG A 412 -23.02 14.71 -1.74
CA ARG A 412 -23.70 13.84 -0.76
C ARG A 412 -25.18 14.16 -0.56
N HIS A 413 -25.63 15.38 -0.92
CA HIS A 413 -27.03 15.80 -0.82
C HIS A 413 -27.92 15.16 -1.88
N LEU A 414 -27.34 14.72 -3.00
CA LEU A 414 -28.09 14.01 -4.03
C LEU A 414 -28.57 12.68 -3.46
N ASP A 415 -29.81 12.31 -3.74
CA ASP A 415 -30.29 10.97 -3.45
C ASP A 415 -29.76 9.96 -4.51
N HIS A 416 -30.17 8.70 -4.38
CA HIS A 416 -29.76 7.67 -5.34
C HIS A 416 -30.20 7.99 -6.79
N HIS A 417 -31.39 8.58 -6.98
CA HIS A 417 -31.93 8.90 -8.30
C HIS A 417 -31.22 10.11 -8.92
N GLY A 418 -30.93 11.14 -8.14
CA GLY A 418 -30.19 12.34 -8.54
C GLY A 418 -28.77 11.98 -8.97
N ARG A 419 -28.06 11.15 -8.18
CA ARG A 419 -26.74 10.65 -8.58
C ARG A 419 -26.79 9.85 -9.88
N ARG A 420 -27.76 8.94 -10.03
CA ARG A 420 -27.90 8.15 -11.27
C ARG A 420 -28.20 9.01 -12.49
N ARG A 421 -29.03 10.05 -12.33
CA ARG A 421 -29.36 10.98 -13.41
C ARG A 421 -28.14 11.81 -13.83
N TRP A 422 -27.37 12.30 -12.86
CA TRP A 422 -26.16 13.08 -13.13
C TRP A 422 -25.05 12.25 -13.76
N ILE A 423 -24.80 11.04 -13.24
CA ILE A 423 -23.76 10.15 -13.77
C ILE A 423 -24.12 9.65 -15.18
N GLY A 424 -25.40 9.37 -15.43
CA GLY A 424 -25.86 8.88 -16.74
C GLY A 424 -25.12 7.62 -17.19
N ALA A 425 -24.69 7.61 -18.45
CA ALA A 425 -23.84 6.58 -19.03
C ALA A 425 -22.42 7.16 -19.24
N PRO A 426 -21.53 7.07 -18.23
CA PRO A 426 -20.24 7.74 -18.30
C PRO A 426 -19.37 7.13 -19.41
N GLU A 427 -18.86 7.99 -20.28
CA GLU A 427 -17.84 7.61 -21.26
C GLU A 427 -16.45 7.69 -20.63
N VAL A 428 -15.68 6.62 -20.80
CA VAL A 428 -14.30 6.55 -20.31
C VAL A 428 -13.35 6.86 -21.47
N GLU A 429 -12.65 7.98 -21.36
CA GLU A 429 -11.58 8.33 -22.29
C GLU A 429 -10.25 7.75 -21.79
N ARG A 430 -9.50 7.14 -22.71
CA ARG A 430 -8.12 6.73 -22.47
C ARG A 430 -7.17 7.77 -23.06
N LEU A 431 -6.24 8.24 -22.22
CA LEU A 431 -5.19 9.19 -22.58
C LEU A 431 -3.82 8.52 -22.43
N HIS A 432 -2.92 8.81 -23.37
CA HIS A 432 -1.54 8.36 -23.32
C HIS A 432 -0.67 9.34 -22.52
N ASP A 433 0.50 8.88 -22.07
CA ASP A 433 1.40 9.74 -21.29
C ASP A 433 1.81 10.99 -22.09
N GLY A 434 1.74 12.15 -21.43
CA GLY A 434 2.01 13.45 -22.05
C GLY A 434 0.89 13.98 -22.96
N GLU A 435 -0.17 13.21 -23.20
CA GLU A 435 -1.29 13.63 -24.04
C GLU A 435 -2.04 14.79 -23.38
N ARG A 436 -2.26 15.86 -24.15
CA ARG A 436 -2.94 17.07 -23.68
C ARG A 436 -4.42 17.03 -24.02
N ARG A 437 -5.24 17.50 -23.09
CA ARG A 437 -6.66 17.74 -23.29
C ARG A 437 -7.06 19.10 -22.73
N VAL A 438 -8.00 19.73 -23.41
CA VAL A 438 -8.63 20.97 -22.96
C VAL A 438 -10.04 20.63 -22.53
N GLN A 439 -10.44 21.13 -21.36
CA GLN A 439 -11.81 21.01 -20.90
C GLN A 439 -12.71 21.89 -21.80
N PRO A 440 -13.66 21.33 -22.55
CA PRO A 440 -14.42 22.09 -23.55
C PRO A 440 -15.47 23.02 -22.93
N GLU A 441 -16.10 22.58 -21.85
CA GLU A 441 -17.15 23.27 -21.11
C GLU A 441 -16.99 22.99 -19.61
N ASP A 442 -17.61 23.80 -18.76
CA ASP A 442 -17.59 23.57 -17.31
C ASP A 442 -18.12 22.16 -17.01
N GLY A 443 -17.44 21.44 -16.11
CA GLY A 443 -17.78 20.04 -15.88
C GLY A 443 -17.07 19.42 -14.69
N THR A 444 -17.32 18.13 -14.50
CA THR A 444 -16.65 17.32 -13.47
C THR A 444 -15.73 16.30 -14.14
N LEU A 445 -14.50 16.21 -13.65
CA LEU A 445 -13.52 15.20 -14.05
C LEU A 445 -13.36 14.16 -12.94
N LEU A 446 -13.50 12.88 -13.29
CA LEU A 446 -13.01 11.77 -12.50
C LEU A 446 -11.77 11.17 -13.17
N VAL A 447 -10.66 11.11 -12.44
CA VAL A 447 -9.49 10.30 -12.84
C VAL A 447 -9.72 8.87 -12.36
N LEU A 448 -9.85 7.89 -13.24
CA LEU A 448 -10.07 6.49 -12.86
C LEU A 448 -8.75 5.78 -12.57
N THR A 449 -7.79 5.90 -13.49
CA THR A 449 -6.45 5.29 -13.41
C THR A 449 -5.39 6.27 -13.90
N GLY A 450 -4.13 6.06 -13.51
CA GLY A 450 -3.02 6.93 -13.89
C GLY A 450 -3.06 8.26 -13.15
N GLY A 451 -2.68 9.35 -13.83
CA GLY A 451 -2.73 10.69 -13.26
C GLY A 451 -2.98 11.78 -14.30
N VAL A 452 -3.35 12.95 -13.81
CA VAL A 452 -3.57 14.15 -14.62
C VAL A 452 -2.88 15.33 -13.96
N GLU A 453 -2.22 16.18 -14.75
CA GLU A 453 -1.62 17.43 -14.29
C GLU A 453 -2.32 18.61 -14.98
N LEU A 454 -2.91 19.50 -14.19
CA LEU A 454 -3.55 20.71 -14.68
C LEU A 454 -2.51 21.82 -14.83
N LEU A 455 -2.42 22.43 -16.02
CA LEU A 455 -1.36 23.40 -16.35
C LEU A 455 -1.62 24.82 -15.82
N ALA A 456 -2.88 25.16 -15.56
CA ALA A 456 -3.28 26.50 -15.07
C ALA A 456 -4.44 26.44 -14.06
N GLY A 457 -4.72 25.25 -13.51
CA GLY A 457 -5.93 24.98 -12.73
C GLY A 457 -5.74 24.91 -11.22
N ARG A 458 -6.86 24.94 -10.49
CA ARG A 458 -6.91 25.00 -9.01
C ARG A 458 -6.33 23.76 -8.30
N TYR A 459 -6.26 22.62 -8.98
CA TYR A 459 -6.01 21.32 -8.34
C TYR A 459 -4.61 20.73 -8.58
N GLY A 460 -3.74 21.37 -9.37
CA GLY A 460 -2.39 20.89 -9.63
C GLY A 460 -2.37 19.46 -10.22
N ARG A 461 -1.75 18.51 -9.51
CA ARG A 461 -1.68 17.09 -9.92
C ARG A 461 -2.75 16.25 -9.24
N LEU A 462 -3.50 15.50 -10.04
CA LEU A 462 -4.59 14.61 -9.66
C LEU A 462 -4.16 13.15 -9.85
N GLY A 463 -4.34 12.34 -8.80
CA GLY A 463 -4.11 10.90 -8.84
C GLY A 463 -5.38 10.10 -9.13
N PRO A 464 -5.29 8.75 -9.13
CA PRO A 464 -6.44 7.88 -9.31
C PRO A 464 -7.55 8.19 -8.29
N LEU A 465 -8.79 8.03 -8.75
CA LEU A 465 -10.03 8.27 -8.02
C LEU A 465 -10.27 9.72 -7.55
N SER A 466 -9.51 10.69 -8.08
CA SER A 466 -9.76 12.12 -7.83
C SER A 466 -10.99 12.59 -8.60
N LEU A 467 -11.95 13.20 -7.91
CA LEU A 467 -13.15 13.81 -8.48
C LEU A 467 -13.07 15.34 -8.27
N VAL A 468 -12.97 16.11 -9.35
CA VAL A 468 -12.82 17.58 -9.29
C VAL A 468 -13.69 18.28 -10.31
N GLU A 469 -14.01 19.56 -10.08
CA GLU A 469 -14.69 20.39 -11.08
C GLU A 469 -13.66 21.16 -11.90
N LEU A 470 -13.86 21.16 -13.21
CA LEU A 470 -13.03 21.88 -14.15
C LEU A 470 -13.83 22.97 -14.86
N GLU A 471 -13.16 24.08 -15.13
CA GLU A 471 -13.70 25.21 -15.88
C GLU A 471 -13.35 25.07 -17.37
N ALA A 472 -14.21 25.62 -18.24
CA ALA A 472 -13.96 25.66 -19.67
C ALA A 472 -12.60 26.30 -19.99
N GLY A 473 -11.81 25.63 -20.83
CA GLY A 473 -10.47 26.08 -21.21
C GLY A 473 -9.33 25.57 -20.32
N GLU A 474 -9.61 24.94 -19.17
CA GLU A 474 -8.56 24.33 -18.36
C GLU A 474 -7.82 23.23 -19.15
N GLN A 475 -6.49 23.33 -19.16
CA GLN A 475 -5.63 22.35 -19.85
C GLN A 475 -5.11 21.31 -18.87
N MET A 476 -5.18 20.06 -19.31
CA MET A 476 -4.73 18.90 -18.56
C MET A 476 -3.75 18.06 -19.37
N VAL A 477 -2.76 17.48 -18.70
CA VAL A 477 -1.77 16.57 -19.28
C VAL A 477 -1.85 15.24 -18.57
N ALA A 478 -2.03 14.16 -19.32
CA ALA A 478 -2.02 12.82 -18.76
C ALA A 478 -0.61 12.40 -18.31
N ARG A 479 -0.54 11.68 -17.19
CA ARG A 479 0.68 11.09 -16.62
C ARG A 479 0.52 9.57 -16.57
N GLY A 480 1.29 8.87 -17.41
CA GLY A 480 1.13 7.44 -17.65
C GLY A 480 -0.10 7.11 -18.52
N THR A 481 -0.52 5.84 -18.50
CA THR A 481 -1.79 5.44 -19.13
C THR A 481 -2.95 5.86 -18.24
N THR A 482 -3.58 6.97 -18.58
CA THR A 482 -4.63 7.58 -17.76
C THR A 482 -6.00 7.27 -18.35
N ARG A 483 -6.96 6.94 -17.49
CA ARG A 483 -8.37 6.88 -17.86
C ARG A 483 -9.14 7.92 -17.10
N VAL A 484 -9.95 8.69 -17.80
CA VAL A 484 -10.76 9.76 -17.22
C VAL A 484 -12.21 9.64 -17.64
N VAL A 485 -13.09 10.18 -16.82
CA VAL A 485 -14.49 10.40 -17.14
C VAL A 485 -14.77 11.87 -16.99
N ARG A 486 -15.43 12.45 -17.99
CA ARG A 486 -15.97 13.80 -17.92
C ARG A 486 -17.48 13.72 -17.78
N LEU A 487 -18.01 14.49 -16.84
CA LEU A 487 -19.43 14.64 -16.58
C LEU A 487 -19.81 16.12 -16.67
N PRO A 488 -21.11 16.43 -16.83
CA PRO A 488 -21.62 17.78 -16.63
C PRO A 488 -21.25 18.33 -15.23
N PRO A 489 -21.37 19.65 -15.01
CA PRO A 489 -21.16 20.27 -13.71
C PRO A 489 -21.92 19.54 -12.58
N ALA A 490 -21.37 19.55 -11.37
CA ALA A 490 -22.07 18.96 -10.24
C ALA A 490 -23.42 19.69 -10.05
N PRO A 491 -24.52 18.96 -9.79
CA PRO A 491 -25.80 19.61 -9.50
C PRO A 491 -25.66 20.45 -8.24
N VAL A 492 -26.11 21.71 -8.31
CA VAL A 492 -26.10 22.62 -7.16
C VAL A 492 -27.23 22.22 -6.22
N ALA A 493 -26.96 22.20 -4.91
CA ALA A 493 -28.01 22.02 -3.92
C ALA A 493 -29.03 23.16 -4.07
N ALA A 494 -30.31 22.83 -4.22
CA ALA A 494 -31.36 23.84 -4.22
C ALA A 494 -31.27 24.61 -2.90
N VAL A 495 -31.02 25.92 -2.98
CA VAL A 495 -31.06 26.81 -1.82
C VAL A 495 -32.53 26.90 -1.42
N GLY A 496 -32.91 26.12 -0.40
CA GLY A 496 -34.22 26.19 0.24
C GLY A 496 -34.23 27.24 1.35
#